data_AF-A0A918SWZ7-F1
#
_entry.id   AF-A0A918SWZ7-F1
#
_cell.length_a   1.000
_cell.length_b   1.000
_cell.length_c   1.000
_cell.angle_alpha   90.00
_cell.angle_beta   90.00
_cell.angle_gamma   90.00
#
_symmetry.space_group_name_H-M   'P 1'
#
loop_
_entity.id
_entity.type
_entity.pdbx_description
1 polymer ?
#
loop_
_entity_poly.entity_id
_entity_poly.type
_entity_poly.pdbx_seq_one_letter_code
_entity_poly.pdbx_strand_id
1 'polypeptide(L)'
;MEYPPPSELEIAEVERAVGHTLPEALVSLYVAQGNGGFGPDEGLLGLSTGHVTDLGDSALGLCQTLSSPDPEDPGWSWPSDLLPILHIGCAIYYCVHLAAPGNPVVQFDPNGFGPGDDWRGAFTVVSPSLEGWLGGL
;
A
#
# COMPACT_ATOMS: atom_id res chain seq x y z
N MET A 1 10.48 18.58 3.17
CA MET A 1 9.29 17.86 3.63
C MET A 1 8.10 18.59 3.08
N GLU A 2 7.42 18.03 2.09
CA GLU A 2 6.28 18.67 1.41
C GLU A 2 4.98 18.48 2.20
N TYR A 3 4.83 17.30 2.81
CA TYR A 3 3.72 16.97 3.70
C TYR A 3 4.21 16.84 5.15
N PRO A 4 3.46 17.30 6.16
CA PRO A 4 3.81 17.06 7.55
C PRO A 4 3.81 15.55 7.84
N PRO A 5 4.51 15.08 8.89
CA PRO A 5 4.39 13.71 9.38
C PRO A 5 2.93 13.32 9.65
N PRO A 6 2.55 12.04 9.45
CA PRO A 6 1.22 11.58 9.81
C PRO A 6 0.99 11.70 11.33
N SER A 7 -0.21 12.10 11.70
CA SER A 7 -0.68 12.09 13.08
C SER A 7 -0.98 10.67 13.56
N GLU A 8 -1.03 10.48 14.89
CA GLU A 8 -1.45 9.21 15.50
C GLU A 8 -2.86 8.80 15.07
N LEU A 9 -3.74 9.78 14.82
CA LEU A 9 -5.09 9.52 14.33
C LEU A 9 -5.07 8.92 12.92
N GLU A 10 -4.27 9.47 12.01
CA GLU A 10 -4.15 8.97 10.64
C GLU A 10 -3.55 7.56 10.60
N ILE A 11 -2.56 7.29 11.46
CA ILE A 11 -2.00 5.93 11.62
C ILE A 11 -3.10 4.97 12.08
N ALA A 12 -3.82 5.32 13.15
CA ALA A 12 -4.88 4.48 13.70
C ALA A 12 -6.04 4.25 12.71
N GLU A 13 -6.34 5.21 11.83
CA GLU A 13 -7.33 5.07 10.77
C GLU A 13 -6.91 4.00 9.76
N VAL A 14 -5.66 4.01 9.32
CA VAL A 14 -5.11 3.00 8.41
C VAL A 14 -5.10 1.64 9.08
N GLU A 15 -4.59 1.54 10.31
CA GLU A 15 -4.54 0.28 11.07
C GLU A 15 -5.92 -0.34 11.25
N ARG A 16 -6.93 0.49 11.51
CA ARG A 16 -8.33 0.05 11.61
C ARG A 16 -8.89 -0.42 10.28
N ALA A 17 -8.51 0.21 9.16
CA ALA A 17 -8.98 -0.18 7.83
C ALA A 17 -8.41 -1.53 7.38
N VAL A 18 -7.13 -1.78 7.68
CA VAL A 18 -6.43 -3.03 7.32
C VAL A 18 -6.53 -4.11 8.40
N GLY A 19 -6.95 -3.76 9.62
CA GLY A 19 -7.08 -4.68 10.75
C GLY A 19 -5.76 -5.10 11.41
N HIS A 20 -4.65 -4.42 11.10
CA HIS A 20 -3.31 -4.72 11.60
C HIS A 20 -2.58 -3.45 12.00
N THR A 21 -1.66 -3.57 12.97
CA THR A 21 -0.75 -2.47 13.32
C THR A 21 0.27 -2.23 12.22
N LEU A 22 0.64 -0.97 11.97
CA LEU A 22 1.70 -0.65 11.02
C LEU A 22 3.07 -1.05 11.58
N PRO A 23 4.00 -1.55 10.75
CA PRO A 23 5.34 -1.89 11.21
C PRO A 23 6.08 -0.64 11.67
N GLU A 24 6.82 -0.74 12.78
CA GLU A 24 7.56 0.39 13.38
C GLU A 24 8.52 1.04 12.37
N ALA A 25 9.17 0.24 11.52
CA ALA A 25 10.05 0.73 10.48
C ALA A 25 9.32 1.63 9.46
N LEU A 26 8.06 1.30 9.12
CA LEU A 26 7.24 2.11 8.24
C LEU A 26 6.86 3.42 8.93
N VAL A 27 6.33 3.34 10.15
CA VAL A 27 5.91 4.54 10.91
C VAL A 27 7.10 5.49 11.11
N SER A 28 8.26 4.95 11.49
CA SER A 28 9.48 5.75 11.69
C SER A 28 9.90 6.49 10.42
N LEU A 29 9.77 5.85 9.25
CA LEU A 29 10.05 6.47 7.96
C LEU A 29 9.11 7.65 7.69
N TYR A 30 7.81 7.45 7.82
CA TYR A 30 6.81 8.51 7.60
C TYR A 30 6.94 9.65 8.61
N VAL A 31 7.29 9.35 9.87
CA VAL A 31 7.55 10.38 10.88
C VAL A 31 8.80 11.20 10.53
N ALA A 32 9.84 10.55 10.00
CA ALA A 32 11.10 11.21 9.67
C ALA A 32 11.04 12.01 8.35
N GLN A 33 10.31 11.51 7.35
CA GLN A 33 10.33 12.06 5.99
C GLN A 33 9.04 12.78 5.57
N GLY A 34 7.98 12.69 6.37
CA GLY A 34 6.68 13.28 6.08
C GLY A 34 5.65 12.27 5.59
N ASN A 35 4.42 12.71 5.36
CA ASN A 35 3.32 11.84 4.96
C ASN A 35 3.29 11.55 3.44
N GLY A 36 4.34 10.88 2.95
CA GLY A 36 4.53 10.50 1.54
C GLY A 36 5.21 11.55 0.66
N GLY A 37 5.29 11.27 -0.65
CA GLY A 37 5.88 12.15 -1.68
C GLY A 37 7.40 12.08 -1.76
N PHE A 38 8.00 11.05 -1.16
CA PHE A 38 9.44 10.76 -1.20
C PHE A 38 9.66 9.30 -1.59
N GLY A 39 10.86 8.96 -2.03
CA GLY A 39 11.18 7.62 -2.53
C GLY A 39 11.12 7.54 -4.06
N PRO A 40 11.03 6.32 -4.63
CA PRO A 40 11.09 6.09 -6.07
C PRO A 40 9.82 6.54 -6.80
N ASP A 41 9.92 6.66 -8.12
CA ASP A 41 8.83 7.00 -9.04
C ASP A 41 8.07 8.27 -8.60
N GLU A 42 6.75 8.18 -8.40
CA GLU A 42 5.91 9.30 -7.92
C GLU A 42 6.05 9.54 -6.40
N GLY A 43 6.69 8.62 -5.68
CA GLY A 43 6.89 8.66 -4.23
C GLY A 43 5.89 7.80 -3.46
N LEU A 44 6.25 7.49 -2.22
CA LEU A 44 5.41 6.76 -1.28
C LEU A 44 4.09 7.51 -1.05
N LEU A 45 2.99 6.77 -1.00
CA LEU A 45 1.65 7.28 -0.73
C LEU A 45 1.56 7.80 0.70
N GLY A 46 0.84 8.88 0.92
CA GLY A 46 0.41 9.30 2.25
C GLY A 46 -0.52 8.25 2.87
N LEU A 47 -0.48 8.12 4.20
CA LEU A 47 -1.30 7.16 4.94
C LEU A 47 -2.80 7.47 4.82
N SER A 48 -3.19 8.72 5.08
CA SER A 48 -4.57 9.19 5.04
C SER A 48 -4.63 10.54 4.33
N THR A 49 -4.08 11.60 4.96
CA THR A 49 -3.72 12.84 4.25
C THR A 49 -2.30 12.73 3.71
N GLY A 50 -1.85 13.66 2.86
CA GLY A 50 -0.48 13.67 2.34
C GLY A 50 -0.41 13.45 0.84
N HIS A 51 0.67 12.78 0.40
CA HIS A 51 0.86 12.48 -1.02
C HIS A 51 -0.19 11.46 -1.51
N VAL A 52 -0.63 11.63 -2.75
CA VAL A 52 -1.68 10.80 -3.37
C VAL A 52 -1.25 10.36 -4.75
N THR A 53 -1.89 9.30 -5.26
CA THR A 53 -1.75 8.90 -6.67
C THR A 53 -2.18 10.02 -7.62
N ASP A 54 -1.89 9.84 -8.90
CA ASP A 54 -2.42 10.67 -10.00
C ASP A 54 -3.95 10.68 -10.07
N LEU A 55 -4.61 9.66 -9.50
CA LEU A 55 -6.06 9.58 -9.35
C LEU A 55 -6.59 10.18 -8.03
N GLY A 56 -5.70 10.66 -7.16
CA GLY A 56 -6.06 11.32 -5.91
C GLY A 56 -6.24 10.40 -4.71
N ASP A 57 -5.77 9.15 -4.78
CA ASP A 57 -5.91 8.17 -3.69
C ASP A 57 -4.69 8.18 -2.76
N SER A 58 -4.96 8.17 -1.45
CA SER A 58 -3.97 7.83 -0.42
C SER A 58 -3.93 6.31 -0.18
N ALA A 59 -3.01 5.85 0.68
CA ALA A 59 -2.95 4.43 1.07
C ALA A 59 -4.29 3.94 1.68
N LEU A 60 -4.91 4.75 2.55
CA LEU A 60 -6.23 4.48 3.10
C LEU A 60 -7.32 4.44 2.01
N GLY A 61 -7.30 5.41 1.09
CA GLY A 61 -8.24 5.46 -0.02
C GLY A 61 -8.18 4.20 -0.88
N LEU A 62 -6.96 3.77 -1.26
CA LEU A 62 -6.76 2.53 -2.01
C LEU A 62 -7.21 1.29 -1.23
N CYS A 63 -6.95 1.20 0.07
CA CYS A 63 -7.43 0.07 0.88
C CYS A 63 -8.96 -0.06 0.80
N GLN A 64 -9.69 1.06 0.84
CA GLN A 64 -11.15 1.08 0.77
C GLN A 64 -11.65 0.72 -0.64
N THR A 65 -11.05 1.31 -1.66
CA THR A 65 -11.42 1.08 -3.06
C THR A 65 -11.13 -0.37 -3.48
N LEU A 66 -9.93 -0.86 -3.23
CA LEU A 66 -9.51 -2.21 -3.64
C LEU A 66 -10.24 -3.31 -2.85
N SER A 67 -10.57 -3.07 -1.57
CA SER A 67 -11.31 -4.06 -0.77
C SER A 67 -12.81 -4.13 -1.12
N SER A 68 -13.31 -3.22 -1.95
CA SER A 68 -14.71 -3.25 -2.37
C SER A 68 -14.95 -4.37 -3.40
N PRO A 69 -16.07 -5.10 -3.32
CA PRO A 69 -16.44 -6.05 -4.36
C PRO A 69 -16.61 -5.36 -5.70
N ASP A 70 -16.17 -6.02 -6.78
CA ASP A 70 -16.40 -5.56 -8.14
C ASP A 70 -17.64 -6.28 -8.73
N PRO A 71 -18.73 -5.56 -9.07
CA PRO A 71 -19.89 -6.15 -9.72
C PRO A 71 -19.60 -6.69 -11.13
N GLU A 72 -18.61 -6.13 -11.82
CA GLU A 72 -18.19 -6.55 -13.17
C GLU A 72 -17.20 -7.71 -13.10
N ASP A 73 -16.55 -7.92 -11.95
CA ASP A 73 -15.69 -9.06 -11.67
C ASP A 73 -15.99 -9.72 -10.30
N PRO A 74 -16.95 -10.66 -10.24
CA PRO A 74 -17.27 -11.37 -9.01
C PRO A 74 -16.12 -12.19 -8.42
N GLY A 75 -15.05 -12.43 -9.17
CA GLY A 75 -13.84 -13.11 -8.70
C GLY A 75 -12.85 -12.19 -8.01
N TRP A 76 -13.03 -10.87 -8.11
CA TRP A 76 -12.18 -9.88 -7.47
C TRP A 76 -12.17 -10.04 -5.96
N SER A 77 -10.97 -10.10 -5.38
CA SER A 77 -10.78 -10.07 -3.93
C SER A 77 -9.41 -9.52 -3.60
N TRP A 78 -9.39 -8.36 -2.96
CA TRP A 78 -8.17 -7.80 -2.39
C TRP A 78 -7.85 -8.44 -1.02
N PRO A 79 -6.60 -8.88 -0.78
CA PRO A 79 -6.22 -9.36 0.55
C PRO A 79 -6.25 -8.24 1.60
N SER A 80 -6.99 -8.43 2.69
CA SER A 80 -7.16 -7.43 3.77
C SER A 80 -5.85 -7.01 4.45
N ASP A 81 -4.85 -7.88 4.39
CA ASP A 81 -3.58 -7.72 5.11
C ASP A 81 -2.53 -6.97 4.28
N LEU A 82 -2.88 -6.51 3.07
CA LEU A 82 -2.01 -5.74 2.17
C LEU A 82 -2.32 -4.25 2.24
N LEU A 83 -1.32 -3.47 2.63
CA LEU A 83 -1.35 -2.01 2.60
C LEU A 83 -0.59 -1.49 1.36
N PRO A 84 -1.24 -0.87 0.37
CA PRO A 84 -0.56 -0.16 -0.72
C PRO A 84 0.25 1.02 -0.17
N ILE A 85 1.53 1.11 -0.53
CA ILE A 85 2.42 2.18 -0.08
C ILE A 85 3.08 2.95 -1.22
N LEU A 86 3.07 2.42 -2.44
CA LEU A 86 3.71 3.06 -3.60
C LEU A 86 2.93 2.69 -4.86
N HIS A 87 2.67 3.70 -5.70
CA HIS A 87 2.07 3.55 -7.02
C HIS A 87 3.12 3.81 -8.09
N ILE A 88 3.23 2.90 -9.06
CA ILE A 88 4.23 2.99 -10.15
C ILE A 88 3.59 3.09 -11.54
N GLY A 89 2.35 3.57 -11.59
CA GLY A 89 1.56 3.69 -12.82
C GLY A 89 0.79 2.40 -13.17
N CYS A 90 -0.12 2.52 -14.14
CA CYS A 90 -0.93 1.41 -14.66
C CYS A 90 -1.68 0.61 -13.57
N ALA A 91 -2.05 1.26 -12.46
CA ALA A 91 -2.66 0.62 -11.29
C ALA A 91 -1.79 -0.51 -10.68
N ILE A 92 -0.47 -0.42 -10.84
CA ILE A 92 0.51 -1.31 -10.22
C ILE A 92 0.93 -0.70 -8.89
N TYR A 93 0.90 -1.51 -7.83
CA TYR A 93 1.22 -1.06 -6.48
C TYR A 93 2.28 -1.95 -5.84
N TYR A 94 3.14 -1.35 -5.03
CA TYR A 94 3.86 -2.09 -3.99
C TYR A 94 3.11 -1.97 -2.67
N CYS A 95 2.91 -3.11 -2.03
CA CYS A 95 2.14 -3.27 -0.83
C CYS A 95 2.99 -3.91 0.27
N VAL A 96 2.70 -3.58 1.53
CA VAL A 96 3.28 -4.27 2.69
C VAL A 96 2.31 -5.33 3.18
N HIS A 97 2.77 -6.56 3.34
CA HIS A 97 1.99 -7.60 3.99
C HIS A 97 2.12 -7.49 5.51
N LEU A 98 1.05 -7.01 6.16
CA LEU A 98 1.09 -6.63 7.57
C LEU A 98 1.08 -7.83 8.53
N ALA A 99 0.35 -8.89 8.18
CA ALA A 99 0.24 -10.08 9.03
C ALA A 99 1.41 -11.08 8.91
N ALA A 100 2.26 -10.96 7.88
CA ALA A 100 3.32 -11.93 7.61
C ALA A 100 4.62 -11.57 8.35
N PRO A 101 5.36 -12.55 8.90
CA PRO A 101 6.65 -12.30 9.55
C PRO A 101 7.63 -11.58 8.62
N GLY A 102 8.27 -10.52 9.12
CA GLY A 102 9.19 -9.69 8.35
C GLY A 102 8.54 -8.63 7.47
N ASN A 103 7.20 -8.59 7.41
CA ASN A 103 6.41 -7.68 6.59
C ASN A 103 6.88 -7.63 5.13
N PRO A 104 6.80 -8.74 4.37
CA PRO A 104 7.23 -8.78 2.98
C PRO A 104 6.58 -7.67 2.15
N VAL A 105 7.34 -7.15 1.18
CA VAL A 105 6.83 -6.24 0.16
C VAL A 105 6.34 -7.06 -1.02
N VAL A 106 5.08 -6.84 -1.38
CA VAL A 106 4.35 -7.55 -2.43
C VAL A 106 4.02 -6.57 -3.53
N GLN A 107 4.37 -6.89 -4.76
CA GLN A 107 3.88 -6.18 -5.93
C GLN A 107 2.50 -6.74 -6.31
N PHE A 108 1.55 -5.84 -6.54
CA PHE A 108 0.32 -6.12 -7.26
C PHE A 108 0.45 -5.57 -8.67
N ASP A 109 0.32 -6.45 -9.68
CA ASP A 109 0.30 -6.08 -11.09
C ASP A 109 -0.97 -6.66 -11.75
N PRO A 110 -1.98 -5.82 -12.06
CA PRO A 110 -3.21 -6.28 -12.68
C PRO A 110 -3.07 -6.63 -14.17
N ASN A 111 -1.93 -6.31 -14.79
CA ASN A 111 -1.78 -6.48 -16.23
C ASN A 111 -1.83 -7.97 -16.61
N GLY A 112 -2.73 -8.30 -17.54
CA GLY A 112 -2.94 -9.68 -17.99
C GLY A 112 -3.95 -10.46 -17.14
N PHE A 113 -4.59 -9.82 -16.16
CA PHE A 113 -5.73 -10.35 -15.42
C PHE A 113 -7.01 -9.58 -15.79
N GLY A 114 -8.13 -10.28 -15.81
CA GLY A 114 -9.45 -9.68 -16.00
C GLY A 114 -10.57 -10.53 -15.41
N PRO A 115 -11.84 -10.16 -15.69
CA PRO A 115 -12.98 -10.82 -15.09
C PRO A 115 -12.98 -12.34 -15.27
N GLY A 116 -13.01 -13.05 -14.15
CA GLY A 116 -13.00 -14.52 -14.09
C GLY A 116 -11.62 -15.18 -13.97
N ASP A 117 -10.52 -14.42 -13.99
CA ASP A 117 -9.18 -14.94 -13.71
C ASP A 117 -8.93 -15.16 -12.20
N ASP A 118 -7.90 -15.95 -11.86
CA ASP A 118 -7.42 -16.08 -10.47
C ASP A 118 -6.50 -14.92 -10.11
N TRP A 119 -7.07 -13.88 -9.50
CA TRP A 119 -6.36 -12.68 -9.05
C TRP A 119 -5.17 -12.94 -8.13
N ARG A 120 -5.06 -14.13 -7.51
CA ARG A 120 -3.86 -14.50 -6.74
C ARG A 120 -2.58 -14.43 -7.57
N GLY A 121 -2.67 -14.67 -8.88
CA GLY A 121 -1.55 -14.57 -9.80
C GLY A 121 -1.02 -13.15 -10.01
N ALA A 122 -1.81 -12.12 -9.66
CA ALA A 122 -1.43 -10.72 -9.79
C ALA A 122 -0.49 -10.26 -8.65
N PHE A 123 -0.27 -11.08 -7.63
CA PHE A 123 0.53 -10.74 -6.45
C PHE A 123 1.86 -11.49 -6.44
N THR A 124 2.97 -10.76 -6.35
CA THR A 124 4.33 -11.33 -6.29
C THR A 124 5.12 -10.74 -5.13
N VAL A 125 5.73 -11.58 -4.29
CA VAL A 125 6.65 -11.12 -3.25
C VAL A 125 7.94 -10.63 -3.91
N VAL A 126 8.25 -9.33 -3.79
CA VAL A 126 9.45 -8.70 -4.37
C VAL A 126 10.55 -8.51 -3.34
N SER A 127 10.21 -8.43 -2.06
CA SER A 127 11.17 -8.45 -0.96
C SER A 127 10.59 -9.25 0.20
N PRO A 128 11.36 -10.17 0.82
CA PRO A 128 10.90 -10.91 1.99
C PRO A 128 10.87 -10.08 3.28
N SER A 129 11.40 -8.85 3.25
CA SER A 129 11.51 -7.97 4.43
C SER A 129 11.20 -6.53 4.08
N LEU A 130 10.35 -5.88 4.87
CA LEU A 130 10.10 -4.45 4.77
C LEU A 130 11.39 -3.66 5.00
N GLU A 131 12.10 -3.91 6.10
CA GLU A 131 13.34 -3.21 6.43
C GLU A 131 14.39 -3.37 5.32
N GLY A 132 14.51 -4.58 4.77
CA GLY A 132 15.41 -4.85 3.65
C GLY A 132 15.03 -4.06 2.39
N TRP A 133 13.74 -3.89 2.13
CA TRP A 133 13.24 -3.09 1.01
C TRP A 133 13.44 -1.59 1.26
N LEU A 134 13.11 -1.10 2.45
CA LEU A 134 13.29 0.29 2.87
C LEU A 134 14.76 0.71 2.86
N GLY A 135 15.69 -0.19 3.19
CA GLY A 135 17.13 0.06 3.11
C GLY A 135 17.66 0.23 1.68
N GLY A 136 16.85 -0.09 0.66
CA GLY A 136 17.16 0.13 -0.75
C GLY A 136 16.49 1.38 -1.35
N LEU A 137 15.68 2.11 -0.58
CA LEU A 137 15.05 3.38 -0.99
C LEU A 137 16.04 4.56 -1.00
#